data_AF-A0AA48KRY9-F1
#
_entry.id   AF-A0AA48KRY9-F1
#
_cell.length_a   1.000
_cell.length_b   1.000
_cell.length_c   1.000
_cell.angle_alpha   90.00
_cell.angle_beta   90.00
_cell.angle_gamma   90.00
#
_symmetry.space_group_name_H-M   'P 1'
#
loop_
_entity.id
_entity.type
_entity.pdbx_description
1 polymer ?
#
loop_
_entity_poly.entity_id
_entity_poly.type
_entity_poly.pdbx_seq_one_letter_code
_entity_poly.pdbx_strand_id
1 'polypeptide(L)'
;MRLNKRYIIVLLLISGCRGKNSFQDNTLVVQAFIESKINQRSFDIRIFDPPPPPELQGSIGHQGQVRSDSIIKKLSPLQVYINSSIVYDSNFNPNQDTTKDFYLENSKPVNGGRDLNIEGLKKKRGVILNSTTAEKFFEVYPSINLKEGYGGFVSFKNLYYSEDGKKAVFQFTYYRRKLNSSTSIVYAEKQNDGSGEFTLEIVSIS
;
A
#
# COMPACT_ATOMS: atom_id res chain seq x y z
N MET A 1 -11.97 70.21 -19.68
CA MET A 1 -10.77 70.18 -20.56
C MET A 1 -9.56 70.05 -19.65
N ARG A 2 -8.81 68.96 -19.58
CA ARG A 2 -8.09 68.27 -20.66
C ARG A 2 -8.13 66.74 -20.46
N LEU A 3 -8.40 66.03 -21.55
CA LEU A 3 -8.07 64.61 -21.72
C LEU A 3 -6.57 64.44 -21.90
N ASN A 4 -6.03 63.31 -21.40
CA ASN A 4 -5.01 62.44 -22.00
C ASN A 4 -4.44 61.53 -20.89
N LYS A 5 -4.11 60.25 -21.05
CA LYS A 5 -4.32 59.21 -22.07
C LYS A 5 -3.56 57.99 -21.52
N ARG A 6 -4.17 56.79 -21.59
CA ARG A 6 -3.53 55.44 -21.60
C ARG A 6 -3.00 54.94 -20.23
N TYR A 7 -3.14 53.67 -19.83
CA TYR A 7 -3.28 52.42 -20.56
C TYR A 7 -4.28 51.47 -19.88
N ILE A 8 -5.15 50.86 -20.69
CA ILE A 8 -5.79 49.58 -20.41
C ILE A 8 -4.70 48.51 -20.54
N ILE A 9 -4.45 47.75 -19.47
CA ILE A 9 -3.85 46.42 -19.55
C ILE A 9 -4.92 45.44 -19.08
N VAL A 10 -5.52 44.76 -20.04
CA VAL A 10 -6.31 43.54 -19.85
C VAL A 10 -5.31 42.38 -19.74
N LEU A 11 -5.71 41.35 -19.00
CA LEU A 11 -5.29 39.94 -19.02
C LEU A 11 -4.41 39.43 -17.86
N LEU A 12 -5.03 38.45 -17.17
CA LEU A 12 -4.45 37.22 -16.65
C LEU A 12 -3.55 37.31 -15.40
N LEU A 13 -4.20 37.32 -14.24
CA LEU A 13 -3.70 36.62 -13.04
C LEU A 13 -4.65 35.48 -12.63
N ILE A 14 -5.21 34.78 -13.63
CA ILE A 14 -5.63 33.39 -13.47
C ILE A 14 -4.49 32.57 -14.09
N SER A 15 -3.52 32.16 -13.26
CA SER A 15 -2.63 30.99 -13.44
C SER A 15 -1.38 31.20 -12.59
N GLY A 16 -1.33 30.51 -11.44
CA GLY A 16 -0.16 30.54 -10.55
C GLY A 16 -0.22 29.56 -9.38
N CYS A 17 -1.39 29.02 -9.05
CA CYS A 17 -1.52 27.86 -8.16
C CYS A 17 -1.83 26.59 -8.95
N ARG A 18 -0.96 26.23 -9.90
CA ARG A 18 -0.85 24.88 -10.44
C ARG A 18 0.63 24.55 -10.53
N GLY A 19 1.08 23.53 -9.79
CA GLY A 19 2.32 22.86 -10.15
C GLY A 19 3.44 22.76 -9.12
N LYS A 20 3.20 22.92 -7.82
CA LYS A 20 4.21 22.55 -6.80
C LYS A 20 3.56 21.83 -5.62
N ASN A 21 3.44 20.50 -5.75
CA ASN A 21 3.65 19.48 -4.69
C ASN A 21 3.10 18.08 -5.01
N SER A 22 2.45 17.85 -6.17
CA SER A 22 1.77 16.57 -6.47
C SER A 22 2.67 15.37 -6.81
N PHE A 23 4.01 15.46 -6.70
CA PHE A 23 4.92 14.39 -7.11
C PHE A 23 5.76 13.80 -5.97
N GLN A 24 5.82 14.45 -4.81
CA GLN A 24 6.44 13.88 -3.60
C GLN A 24 5.43 13.09 -2.75
N ASP A 25 4.13 13.28 -2.96
CA ASP A 25 3.03 12.65 -2.19
C ASP A 25 2.61 11.26 -2.70
N ASN A 26 3.16 10.80 -3.83
CA ASN A 26 2.62 9.64 -4.55
C ASN A 26 2.99 8.29 -3.93
N THR A 27 3.64 8.23 -2.76
CA THR A 27 3.79 6.99 -1.98
C THR A 27 3.01 7.02 -0.68
N LEU A 28 2.38 8.15 -0.32
CA LEU A 28 1.61 8.30 0.91
C LEU A 28 0.43 7.32 0.97
N VAL A 29 -0.22 7.03 -0.16
CA VAL A 29 -1.34 6.07 -0.18
C VAL A 29 -0.88 4.66 0.18
N VAL A 30 0.32 4.26 -0.26
CA VAL A 30 0.90 2.95 0.04
C VAL A 30 1.34 2.92 1.50
N GLN A 31 1.94 4.00 2.01
CA GLN A 31 2.27 4.13 3.43
C GLN A 31 1.02 4.05 4.31
N ALA A 32 -0.04 4.79 3.97
CA ALA A 32 -1.32 4.75 4.67
C ALA A 32 -1.97 3.35 4.61
N PHE A 33 -1.84 2.65 3.48
CA PHE A 33 -2.27 1.26 3.36
C PHE A 33 -1.46 0.34 4.29
N ILE A 34 -0.13 0.48 4.32
CA ILE A 34 0.73 -0.28 5.25
C ILE A 34 0.31 0.00 6.69
N GLU A 35 0.12 1.26 7.09
CA GLU A 35 -0.33 1.59 8.45
C GLU A 35 -1.69 1.02 8.78
N SER A 36 -2.65 1.10 7.84
CA SER A 36 -4.05 0.75 8.08
C SER A 36 -4.34 -0.74 7.98
N LYS A 37 -3.62 -1.50 7.17
CA LYS A 37 -3.87 -2.94 6.91
C LYS A 37 -2.77 -3.86 7.40
N ILE A 38 -1.51 -3.57 7.07
CA ILE A 38 -0.38 -4.49 7.33
C ILE A 38 0.15 -4.32 8.76
N ASN A 39 0.32 -3.08 9.18
CA ASN A 39 0.82 -2.69 10.49
C ASN A 39 -0.32 -2.63 11.52
N GLN A 40 -1.12 -3.70 11.57
CA GLN A 40 -2.23 -3.85 12.51
C GLN A 40 -2.12 -5.18 13.23
N ARG A 41 -2.61 -5.22 14.47
CA ARG A 41 -2.73 -6.47 15.23
C ARG A 41 -3.62 -7.49 14.53
N SER A 42 -4.65 -7.07 13.79
CA SER A 42 -5.52 -7.98 13.03
C SER A 42 -4.78 -8.75 11.93
N PHE A 43 -3.68 -8.20 11.42
CA PHE A 43 -2.83 -8.87 10.42
C PHE A 43 -1.86 -9.88 11.06
N ASP A 44 -1.75 -9.88 12.40
CA ASP A 44 -0.91 -10.84 13.11
C ASP A 44 -1.61 -12.21 13.22
N ILE A 45 -1.37 -13.06 12.24
CA ILE A 45 -2.00 -14.39 12.15
C ILE A 45 -1.76 -15.30 13.36
N ARG A 46 -0.76 -15.01 14.19
CA ARG A 46 -0.41 -15.82 15.37
C ARG A 46 -1.39 -15.64 16.52
N ILE A 47 -2.27 -14.64 16.42
CA ILE A 47 -3.34 -14.42 17.41
C ILE A 47 -4.46 -15.45 17.28
N PHE A 48 -4.55 -16.18 16.17
CA PHE A 48 -5.57 -17.21 15.95
C PHE A 48 -5.11 -18.59 16.41
N ASP A 49 -6.06 -19.42 16.85
CA ASP A 49 -5.85 -20.81 17.24
C ASP A 49 -6.87 -21.77 16.57
N PRO A 50 -6.42 -22.75 15.77
CA PRO A 50 -5.06 -22.82 15.21
C PRO A 50 -4.75 -21.59 14.34
N PRO A 51 -3.47 -21.24 14.14
CA PRO A 51 -3.12 -20.19 13.17
C PRO A 51 -3.65 -20.57 11.78
N PRO A 52 -4.03 -19.59 10.92
CA PRO A 52 -4.55 -19.88 9.60
C PRO A 52 -3.59 -20.77 8.81
N PRO A 53 -4.12 -21.72 8.02
CA PRO A 53 -3.30 -22.52 7.11
C PRO A 53 -2.64 -21.61 6.06
N PRO A 54 -1.47 -21.98 5.50
CA PRO A 54 -0.68 -21.15 4.57
C PRO A 54 -1.46 -20.41 3.49
N GLU A 55 -2.54 -21.02 3.00
CA GLU A 55 -3.38 -20.55 1.90
C GLU A 55 -4.42 -19.49 2.33
N LEU A 56 -4.70 -19.35 3.64
CA LEU A 56 -5.73 -18.47 4.20
C LEU A 56 -5.18 -17.40 5.16
N GLN A 57 -3.89 -17.08 5.05
CA GLN A 57 -3.18 -16.24 6.02
C GLN A 57 -3.42 -14.74 5.88
N GLY A 58 -4.26 -14.30 4.94
CA GLY A 58 -4.68 -12.91 4.83
C GLY A 58 -5.50 -12.38 6.01
N SER A 59 -5.75 -13.17 7.07
CA SER A 59 -6.60 -12.92 8.25
C SER A 59 -8.09 -12.69 7.97
N ILE A 60 -8.43 -12.11 6.82
CA ILE A 60 -9.78 -11.64 6.48
C ILE A 60 -10.78 -12.81 6.31
N GLY A 61 -10.30 -14.03 6.04
CA GLY A 61 -11.14 -15.22 5.83
C GLY A 61 -10.92 -16.38 6.81
N HIS A 62 -10.10 -16.22 7.85
CA HIS A 62 -9.81 -17.33 8.77
C HIS A 62 -10.86 -17.43 9.88
N GLN A 63 -11.43 -18.61 10.07
CA GLN A 63 -12.47 -18.88 11.08
C GLN A 63 -11.91 -19.39 12.44
N GLY A 64 -10.60 -19.28 12.68
CA GLY A 64 -9.99 -19.70 13.95
C GLY A 64 -10.38 -18.83 15.15
N GLN A 65 -10.32 -19.40 16.35
CA GLN A 65 -10.61 -18.65 17.58
C GLN A 65 -9.47 -17.66 17.87
N VAL A 66 -9.79 -16.43 18.25
CA VAL A 66 -8.79 -15.48 18.73
C VAL A 66 -8.33 -15.91 20.12
N ARG A 67 -7.01 -16.07 20.30
CA ARG A 67 -6.37 -16.40 21.58
C ARG A 67 -6.66 -15.34 22.62
N SER A 68 -6.62 -15.71 23.90
CA SER A 68 -6.82 -14.74 24.99
C SER A 68 -5.72 -13.67 25.01
N ASP A 69 -6.06 -12.48 25.51
CA ASP A 69 -5.09 -11.37 25.62
C ASP A 69 -3.85 -11.72 26.46
N SER A 70 -3.99 -12.62 27.43
CA SER A 70 -2.86 -13.09 28.24
C SER A 70 -1.81 -13.85 27.43
N ILE A 71 -2.24 -14.59 26.41
CA ILE A 71 -1.37 -15.30 25.46
C ILE A 71 -0.82 -14.31 24.44
N ILE A 72 -1.68 -13.46 23.87
CA ILE A 72 -1.27 -12.52 22.82
C ILE A 72 -0.19 -11.54 23.33
N LYS A 73 -0.29 -11.08 24.59
CA LYS A 73 0.73 -10.21 25.21
C LYS A 73 2.12 -10.86 25.34
N LYS A 74 2.20 -12.20 25.30
CA LYS A 74 3.44 -12.98 25.40
C LYS A 74 3.99 -13.40 24.04
N LEU A 75 3.24 -13.17 22.94
CA LEU A 75 3.74 -13.48 21.61
C LEU A 75 4.95 -12.58 21.30
N SER A 76 5.98 -13.18 20.67
CA SER A 76 7.05 -12.41 20.07
C SER A 76 6.47 -11.44 19.01
N PRO A 77 7.16 -10.37 18.60
CA PRO A 77 6.69 -9.55 17.48
C PRO A 77 6.69 -10.31 16.15
N LEU A 78 5.76 -9.99 15.25
CA LEU A 78 5.69 -10.51 13.89
C LEU A 78 6.59 -9.66 13.00
N GLN A 79 7.57 -10.25 12.35
CA GLN A 79 8.45 -9.50 11.45
C GLN A 79 7.88 -9.50 10.03
N VAL A 80 7.64 -8.33 9.45
CA VAL A 80 7.18 -8.18 8.07
C VAL A 80 8.18 -7.33 7.31
N TYR A 81 8.68 -7.85 6.21
CA TYR A 81 9.58 -7.16 5.31
C TYR A 81 8.76 -6.47 4.22
N ILE A 82 9.06 -5.21 3.95
CA ILE A 82 8.40 -4.40 2.95
C ILE A 82 9.39 -4.18 1.82
N ASN A 83 8.96 -4.43 0.58
CA ASN A 83 9.73 -4.09 -0.60
C ASN A 83 9.95 -2.58 -0.59
N SER A 84 11.22 -2.17 -0.56
CA SER A 84 11.57 -0.77 -0.51
C SER A 84 11.09 -0.04 -1.75
N SER A 85 10.94 -0.69 -2.90
CA SER A 85 10.62 0.00 -4.15
C SER A 85 9.29 -0.46 -4.76
N ILE A 86 8.49 0.49 -5.25
CA ILE A 86 7.25 0.20 -6.01
C ILE A 86 7.61 -0.05 -7.48
N VAL A 87 7.35 -1.24 -8.00
CA VAL A 87 7.79 -1.63 -9.37
C VAL A 87 6.67 -1.44 -10.39
N TYR A 88 7.00 -0.91 -11.56
CA TYR A 88 6.11 -0.86 -12.71
C TYR A 88 6.39 -2.04 -13.66
N ASP A 89 5.36 -2.82 -13.99
CA ASP A 89 5.45 -4.11 -14.69
C ASP A 89 4.18 -4.28 -15.56
N SER A 90 4.29 -3.88 -16.82
CA SER A 90 3.23 -3.31 -17.67
C SER A 90 2.18 -4.28 -18.26
N ASN A 91 1.59 -5.17 -17.46
CA ASN A 91 0.43 -6.00 -17.86
C ASN A 91 -0.87 -5.63 -17.13
N PHE A 92 -0.80 -4.76 -16.12
CA PHE A 92 -1.93 -4.31 -15.34
C PHE A 92 -2.63 -3.13 -16.02
N ASN A 93 -3.94 -3.21 -16.20
CA ASN A 93 -4.74 -2.12 -16.75
C ASN A 93 -5.67 -1.57 -15.66
N PRO A 94 -5.39 -0.38 -15.11
CA PRO A 94 -6.12 0.17 -13.99
C PRO A 94 -7.60 0.46 -14.28
N ASN A 95 -8.07 0.41 -15.54
CA ASN A 95 -9.47 0.66 -15.89
C ASN A 95 -10.26 -0.61 -16.24
N GLN A 96 -9.56 -1.70 -16.60
CA GLN A 96 -10.21 -3.00 -16.87
C GLN A 96 -10.25 -3.86 -15.62
N ASP A 97 -9.22 -3.73 -14.78
CA ASP A 97 -9.06 -4.54 -13.60
C ASP A 97 -9.77 -3.94 -12.38
N THR A 98 -10.47 -2.81 -12.51
CA THR A 98 -11.23 -2.17 -11.42
C THR A 98 -12.63 -2.74 -11.21
N THR A 99 -13.11 -2.68 -9.97
CA THR A 99 -14.52 -2.93 -9.67
C THR A 99 -15.42 -1.94 -10.41
N LYS A 100 -16.66 -2.34 -10.70
CA LYS A 100 -17.62 -1.56 -11.52
C LYS A 100 -17.83 -0.12 -11.01
N ASP A 101 -17.66 0.12 -9.72
CA ASP A 101 -17.90 1.42 -9.08
C ASP A 101 -16.62 2.26 -8.90
N PHE A 102 -15.44 1.71 -9.24
CA PHE A 102 -14.15 2.38 -9.03
C PHE A 102 -13.50 2.76 -10.37
N TYR A 103 -13.87 3.92 -10.92
CA TYR A 103 -13.27 4.42 -12.16
C TYR A 103 -12.09 5.37 -11.93
N LEU A 104 -11.05 5.22 -12.75
CA LEU A 104 -9.79 5.99 -12.72
C LEU A 104 -9.63 6.82 -14.00
N GLU A 105 -10.38 7.92 -14.06
CA GLU A 105 -10.32 8.86 -15.18
C GLU A 105 -8.92 9.50 -15.30
N ASN A 106 -8.40 9.54 -16.54
CA ASN A 106 -7.11 10.16 -16.89
C ASN A 106 -5.95 9.75 -15.99
N SER A 107 -5.93 8.47 -15.57
CA SER A 107 -4.91 7.98 -14.64
C SER A 107 -3.51 7.99 -15.23
N LYS A 108 -2.52 8.25 -14.36
CA LYS A 108 -1.10 8.22 -14.74
C LYS A 108 -0.35 7.20 -13.88
N PRO A 109 0.50 6.35 -14.49
CA PRO A 109 1.36 5.47 -13.73
C PRO A 109 2.41 6.29 -12.97
N VAL A 110 2.75 5.83 -11.78
CA VAL A 110 3.95 6.29 -11.08
C VAL A 110 5.14 5.58 -11.74
N ASN A 111 5.80 6.29 -12.65
CA ASN A 111 6.96 5.77 -13.36
C ASN A 111 8.16 5.58 -12.42
N GLY A 112 8.77 4.39 -12.47
CA GLY A 112 10.04 4.06 -11.84
C GLY A 112 9.92 3.62 -10.37
N GLY A 113 10.84 2.74 -9.96
CA GLY A 113 11.02 2.27 -8.59
C GLY A 113 11.06 3.43 -7.61
N ARG A 114 9.93 3.75 -6.98
CA ARG A 114 9.88 4.75 -5.92
C ARG A 114 10.13 4.09 -4.59
N ASP A 115 11.10 4.63 -3.86
CA ASP A 115 11.44 4.09 -2.56
C ASP A 115 10.42 4.52 -1.50
N LEU A 116 9.91 3.53 -0.77
CA LEU A 116 9.06 3.65 0.40
C LEU A 116 9.94 3.99 1.59
N ASN A 117 9.70 5.17 2.17
CA ASN A 117 10.22 5.48 3.49
C ASN A 117 9.33 4.80 4.54
N ILE A 118 9.70 3.60 4.97
CA ILE A 118 8.95 2.89 6.01
C ILE A 118 9.32 3.31 7.44
N GLU A 119 10.44 4.02 7.62
CA GLU A 119 10.89 4.46 8.95
C GLU A 119 9.96 5.53 9.52
N GLY A 120 9.30 6.29 8.64
CA GLY A 120 8.27 7.27 9.01
C GLY A 120 6.93 6.68 9.43
N LEU A 121 6.73 5.36 9.35
CA LEU A 121 5.45 4.73 9.70
C LEU A 121 5.24 4.63 11.21
N LYS A 122 4.00 4.83 11.65
CA LYS A 122 3.60 4.67 13.05
C LYS A 122 3.86 3.25 13.52
N LYS A 123 4.79 3.07 14.46
CA LYS A 123 5.06 1.77 15.08
C LYS A 123 3.82 1.29 15.85
N LYS A 124 3.32 0.09 15.53
CA LYS A 124 2.25 -0.56 16.31
C LYS A 124 2.78 -1.79 17.04
N ARG A 125 2.18 -2.10 18.19
CA ARG A 125 2.60 -3.21 19.04
C ARG A 125 2.28 -4.55 18.34
N GLY A 126 3.28 -5.42 18.25
CA GLY A 126 3.12 -6.80 17.78
C GLY A 126 3.57 -7.05 16.35
N VAL A 127 3.83 -6.00 15.55
CA VAL A 127 4.38 -6.12 14.19
C VAL A 127 5.64 -5.24 14.08
N ILE A 128 6.74 -5.81 13.57
CA ILE A 128 7.98 -5.11 13.24
C ILE A 128 8.06 -5.04 11.73
N LEU A 129 8.11 -3.81 11.20
CA LEU A 129 8.32 -3.56 9.77
C LEU A 129 9.80 -3.34 9.48
N ASN A 130 10.33 -3.98 8.43
CA ASN A 130 11.68 -3.75 7.93
C ASN A 130 11.68 -3.53 6.42
N SER A 131 12.61 -2.72 5.91
CA SER A 131 12.70 -2.38 4.49
C SER A 131 13.77 -3.23 3.84
N THR A 132 13.50 -3.77 2.65
CA THR A 132 14.50 -4.46 1.83
C THR A 132 14.04 -4.52 0.38
N THR A 133 14.94 -4.74 -0.56
CA THR A 133 14.54 -5.07 -1.94
C THR A 133 14.06 -6.52 -2.02
N ALA A 134 13.25 -6.81 -3.04
CA ALA A 134 12.81 -8.18 -3.34
C ALA A 134 14.00 -9.12 -3.58
N GLU A 135 14.98 -8.70 -4.38
CA GLU A 135 16.19 -9.46 -4.68
C GLU A 135 16.93 -9.88 -3.39
N LYS A 136 17.25 -8.91 -2.52
CA LYS A 136 17.93 -9.17 -1.24
C LYS A 136 17.10 -10.07 -0.33
N PHE A 137 15.79 -9.86 -0.25
CA PHE A 137 14.94 -10.70 0.59
C PHE A 137 14.97 -12.16 0.15
N PHE A 138 14.80 -12.42 -1.14
CA PHE A 138 14.76 -13.78 -1.68
C PHE A 138 16.14 -14.45 -1.76
N GLU A 139 17.22 -13.68 -1.75
CA GLU A 139 18.60 -14.16 -1.58
C GLU A 139 18.87 -14.59 -0.14
N VAL A 140 18.58 -13.73 0.84
CA VAL A 140 18.91 -13.95 2.27
C VAL A 140 18.01 -14.99 2.94
N TYR A 141 16.75 -15.12 2.50
CA TYR A 141 15.78 -16.07 3.04
C TYR A 141 15.40 -17.14 2.00
N PRO A 142 16.35 -18.02 1.60
CA PRO A 142 16.14 -18.96 0.52
C PRO A 142 15.23 -20.13 0.90
N SER A 143 15.13 -20.47 2.20
CA SER A 143 14.43 -21.64 2.69
C SER A 143 13.77 -21.43 4.06
N ILE A 144 12.91 -22.37 4.42
CA ILE A 144 12.08 -22.35 5.61
C ILE A 144 12.94 -22.46 6.88
N ASN A 145 13.02 -21.40 7.69
CA ASN A 145 13.39 -21.55 9.10
C ASN A 145 12.11 -21.57 9.94
N LEU A 146 11.58 -22.77 10.24
CA LEU A 146 10.35 -22.97 11.02
C LEU A 146 10.39 -22.30 12.41
N LYS A 147 11.60 -21.98 12.91
CA LYS A 147 11.83 -21.36 14.21
C LYS A 147 11.76 -19.83 14.19
N GLU A 148 11.88 -19.20 13.02
CA GLU A 148 11.87 -17.74 12.89
C GLU A 148 10.56 -17.29 12.28
N GLY A 149 9.62 -16.88 13.14
CA GLY A 149 8.56 -15.93 12.84
C GLY A 149 7.62 -16.27 11.66
N TYR A 150 6.31 -16.26 11.93
CA TYR A 150 5.25 -16.35 10.92
C TYR A 150 5.15 -15.11 10.00
N GLY A 151 6.26 -14.41 9.76
CA GLY A 151 6.37 -13.21 8.96
C GLY A 151 6.26 -13.44 7.45
N GLY A 152 6.44 -12.36 6.70
CA GLY A 152 6.40 -12.38 5.24
C GLY A 152 7.05 -11.16 4.62
N PHE A 153 7.07 -11.14 3.30
CA PHE A 153 7.55 -10.05 2.46
C PHE A 153 6.38 -9.48 1.68
N VAL A 154 6.22 -8.17 1.73
CA VAL A 154 5.18 -7.45 0.99
C VAL A 154 5.82 -6.76 -0.18
N SER A 155 5.25 -6.91 -1.37
CA SER A 155 5.65 -6.15 -2.56
C SER A 155 4.49 -5.33 -3.09
N PHE A 156 4.81 -4.18 -3.67
CA PHE A 156 3.87 -3.28 -4.31
C PHE A 156 4.25 -3.08 -5.77
N LYS A 157 3.26 -3.09 -6.65
CA LYS A 157 3.45 -2.88 -8.08
C LYS A 157 2.38 -1.96 -8.67
N ASN A 158 2.70 -1.38 -9.83
CA ASN A 158 1.72 -0.78 -10.73
C ASN A 158 0.81 0.24 -10.03
N LEU A 159 1.41 1.25 -9.40
CA LEU A 159 0.69 2.32 -8.72
C LEU A 159 0.23 3.39 -9.73
N TYR A 160 -1.07 3.67 -9.74
CA TYR A 160 -1.72 4.71 -10.55
C TYR A 160 -2.51 5.64 -9.65
N TYR A 161 -2.64 6.90 -10.06
CA TYR A 161 -3.46 7.91 -9.42
C TYR A 161 -4.46 8.52 -10.40
N SER A 162 -5.62 8.93 -9.89
CA SER A 162 -6.51 9.84 -10.61
C SER A 162 -5.85 11.21 -10.78
N GLU A 163 -6.31 11.97 -11.77
CA GLU A 163 -5.78 13.30 -12.06
C GLU A 163 -5.88 14.27 -10.87
N ASP A 164 -6.94 14.14 -10.06
CA ASP A 164 -7.16 14.93 -8.86
C ASP A 164 -6.47 14.38 -7.59
N GLY A 165 -5.80 13.23 -7.70
CA GLY A 165 -5.09 12.57 -6.61
C GLY A 165 -5.98 12.00 -5.50
N LYS A 166 -7.31 11.96 -5.68
CA LYS A 166 -8.23 11.42 -4.67
C LYS A 166 -8.32 9.90 -4.72
N LYS A 167 -8.07 9.29 -5.87
CA LYS A 167 -8.14 7.85 -6.05
C LYS A 167 -6.77 7.31 -6.46
N ALA A 168 -6.44 6.13 -5.96
CA ALA A 168 -5.28 5.39 -6.39
C ALA A 168 -5.62 3.91 -6.54
N VAL A 169 -4.90 3.24 -7.44
CA VAL A 169 -4.93 1.78 -7.54
C VAL A 169 -3.51 1.25 -7.61
N PHE A 170 -3.26 0.14 -6.92
CA PHE A 170 -1.98 -0.56 -6.99
C PHE A 170 -2.16 -2.05 -6.72
N GLN A 171 -1.21 -2.84 -7.18
CA GLN A 171 -1.13 -4.26 -6.86
C GLN A 171 -0.30 -4.45 -5.59
N PHE A 172 -0.79 -5.31 -4.71
CA PHE A 172 -0.15 -5.73 -3.48
C PHE A 172 0.04 -7.24 -3.54
N THR A 173 1.24 -7.71 -3.24
CA THR A 173 1.52 -9.15 -3.11
C THR A 173 2.14 -9.42 -1.75
N TYR A 174 1.56 -10.37 -1.03
CA TYR A 174 2.12 -10.92 0.18
C TYR A 174 2.80 -12.24 -0.11
N TYR A 175 4.10 -12.27 0.09
CA TYR A 175 4.92 -13.47 0.02
C TYR A 175 5.15 -14.01 1.42
N ARG A 176 4.90 -15.30 1.59
CA ARG A 176 5.41 -16.01 2.75
C ARG A 176 6.58 -16.86 2.31
N ARG A 177 7.77 -16.46 2.70
CA ARG A 177 9.03 -16.98 2.14
C ARG A 177 9.07 -16.64 0.65
N LYS A 178 9.28 -17.62 -0.23
CA LYS A 178 9.23 -17.48 -1.70
C LYS A 178 7.85 -17.76 -2.30
N LEU A 179 6.89 -18.24 -1.51
CA LEU A 179 5.55 -18.56 -1.99
C LEU A 179 4.70 -17.30 -2.02
N ASN A 180 4.04 -17.06 -3.15
CA ASN A 180 3.04 -16.01 -3.26
C ASN A 180 1.78 -16.46 -2.51
N SER A 181 1.57 -15.95 -1.31
CA SER A 181 0.39 -16.30 -0.52
C SER A 181 -0.86 -15.59 -1.03
N SER A 182 -0.73 -14.36 -1.52
CA SER A 182 -1.85 -13.64 -2.10
C SER A 182 -1.37 -12.46 -2.95
N THR A 183 -1.96 -12.30 -4.12
CA THR A 183 -1.94 -11.04 -4.87
C THR A 183 -3.33 -10.42 -4.83
N SER A 184 -3.39 -9.13 -4.51
CA SER A 184 -4.62 -8.35 -4.53
C SER A 184 -4.42 -7.04 -5.29
N ILE A 185 -5.50 -6.55 -5.90
CA ILE A 185 -5.60 -5.17 -6.34
C ILE A 185 -6.18 -4.36 -5.19
N VAL A 186 -5.55 -3.23 -4.89
CA VAL A 186 -5.98 -2.30 -3.86
C VAL A 186 -6.52 -1.06 -4.53
N TYR A 187 -7.79 -0.76 -4.26
CA TYR A 187 -8.43 0.50 -4.61
C TYR A 187 -8.43 1.39 -3.38
N ALA A 188 -7.84 2.57 -3.51
CA ALA A 188 -7.72 3.53 -2.44
C ALA A 188 -8.46 4.82 -2.79
N GLU A 189 -9.29 5.30 -1.87
CA GLU A 189 -9.99 6.57 -1.99
C GLU A 189 -9.70 7.45 -0.78
N LYS A 190 -9.24 8.67 -1.05
CA LYS A 190 -9.01 9.68 -0.03
C LYS A 190 -10.35 10.26 0.42
N GLN A 191 -10.61 10.16 1.71
CA GLN A 191 -11.80 10.69 2.35
C GLN A 191 -11.65 12.19 2.63
N ASN A 192 -12.78 12.86 2.84
CA ASN A 192 -12.82 14.30 3.12
C ASN A 192 -12.12 14.69 4.43
N ASP A 193 -12.00 13.76 5.38
CA ASP A 193 -11.29 13.93 6.65
C ASP A 193 -9.76 13.70 6.53
N GLY A 194 -9.27 13.39 5.32
CA GLY A 194 -7.87 13.10 5.03
C GLY A 194 -7.46 11.65 5.30
N SER A 195 -8.37 10.79 5.76
CA SER A 195 -8.14 9.34 5.85
C SER A 195 -8.19 8.67 4.48
N GLY A 196 -7.69 7.43 4.39
CA GLY A 196 -7.81 6.60 3.19
C GLY A 196 -8.75 5.43 3.44
N GLU A 197 -9.72 5.24 2.56
CA GLU A 197 -10.51 4.03 2.48
C GLU A 197 -9.86 3.07 1.48
N PHE A 198 -9.81 1.79 1.84
CA PHE A 198 -9.12 0.76 1.06
C PHE A 198 -10.01 -0.44 0.84
N THR A 199 -10.29 -0.71 -0.43
CA THR A 199 -10.97 -1.91 -0.91
C THR A 199 -9.95 -2.84 -1.54
N LEU A 200 -10.00 -4.12 -1.20
CA LEU A 200 -9.08 -5.13 -1.72
C LEU A 200 -9.86 -6.16 -2.54
N GLU A 201 -9.35 -6.47 -3.72
CA GLU A 201 -9.85 -7.55 -4.57
C GLU A 201 -8.75 -8.60 -4.77
N ILE A 202 -9.03 -9.84 -4.39
CA ILE A 202 -8.05 -10.94 -4.49
C ILE A 202 -8.00 -11.41 -5.94
N VAL A 203 -6.81 -11.32 -6.54
CA VAL A 203 -6.56 -11.76 -7.93
C VAL A 203 -6.06 -13.18 -7.96
N SER A 204 -5.19 -13.55 -7.01
CA SER A 204 -4.70 -14.91 -6.90
C SER A 204 -4.27 -15.27 -5.48
N ILE A 205 -4.35 -16.57 -5.19
CA ILE A 205 -3.80 -17.25 -4.03
C ILE A 205 -3.04 -18.44 -4.63
N SER A 206 -1.77 -18.64 -4.26
CA SER A 206 -0.96 -19.78 -4.72
C SER A 206 -0.72 -20.79 -3.61
#